data_AF-A0A1V4TPH6-F1
#
_entry.id   AF-A0A1V4TPH6-F1
#
_cell.length_a   1.000
_cell.length_b   1.000
_cell.length_c   1.000
_cell.angle_alpha   90.00
_cell.angle_beta   90.00
_cell.angle_gamma   90.00
#
_symmetry.space_group_name_H-M   'P 1'
#
loop_
_entity.id
_entity.type
_entity.pdbx_description
1 polymer ?
#
loop_
_entity_poly.entity_id
_entity_poly.type
_entity_poly.pdbx_seq_one_letter_code
_entity_poly.pdbx_strand_id
1 'polypeptide(L)'
;MMPRKAILVIESPWWTPDQNRRRASVLPMLQAMGNLSEHLAIYHSYFYEKHGFQAALKDDLSHTKENRLYLYVAAHGSRRTVGGAGETPGLLLTTVFKELKRNKAQYRNIEGVLLGSCEVGRNTGDLMNGLAGTRIAWIFGYTCEIDWLSSTFIDVALLERLTRLRERQLSDRADIVKAFSGALRRFSGEYPIGGEGRRRISLADSIVLVTKPRGQGNVPKDSTGDLIAALGW
;
A
#
# COMPACT_ATOMS: atom_id res chain seq x y z
N MET A 1 -5.78 -10.35 25.19
CA MET A 1 -6.45 -9.29 24.40
C MET A 1 -5.92 -9.37 22.97
N MET A 2 -6.79 -9.45 21.95
CA MET A 2 -6.32 -9.41 20.55
C MET A 2 -5.69 -8.04 20.25
N PRO A 3 -4.58 -7.98 19.49
CA PRO A 3 -3.98 -6.69 19.14
C PRO A 3 -4.95 -5.87 18.30
N ARG A 4 -5.20 -4.62 18.72
CA ARG A 4 -6.02 -3.67 17.97
C ARG A 4 -5.22 -3.13 16.80
N LYS A 5 -5.78 -3.20 15.61
CA LYS A 5 -5.10 -2.84 14.37
C LYS A 5 -5.77 -1.62 13.75
N ALA A 6 -5.00 -0.82 13.03
CA ALA A 6 -5.56 0.23 12.19
C ALA A 6 -4.97 0.20 10.79
N ILE A 7 -5.80 0.55 9.81
CA ILE A 7 -5.33 1.00 8.51
C ILE A 7 -5.37 2.52 8.50
N LEU A 8 -4.23 3.13 8.23
CA LEU A 8 -4.07 4.55 8.00
C LEU A 8 -4.16 4.77 6.48
N VAL A 9 -5.24 5.38 6.04
CA VAL A 9 -5.50 5.65 4.62
C VAL A 9 -5.16 7.09 4.35
N ILE A 10 -4.19 7.30 3.46
CA ILE A 10 -3.83 8.62 2.95
C ILE A 10 -4.23 8.66 1.49
N GLU A 11 -5.32 9.37 1.19
CA GLU A 11 -5.89 9.41 -0.15
C GLU A 11 -5.66 10.77 -0.83
N SER A 12 -5.29 10.77 -2.11
CA SER A 12 -5.36 11.98 -2.94
C SER A 12 -6.60 11.93 -3.82
N PRO A 13 -7.30 13.05 -4.06
CA PRO A 13 -8.42 13.05 -5.00
C PRO A 13 -8.02 12.50 -6.37
N TRP A 14 -8.76 11.52 -6.86
CA TRP A 14 -8.54 10.91 -8.17
C TRP A 14 -8.99 11.80 -9.33
N TRP A 15 -9.91 12.72 -9.07
CA TRP A 15 -10.47 13.61 -10.08
C TRP A 15 -10.86 14.93 -9.42
N THR A 16 -10.81 16.00 -10.20
CA THR A 16 -11.44 17.26 -9.83
C THR A 16 -12.97 17.17 -10.02
N PRO A 17 -13.76 18.03 -9.36
CA PRO A 17 -15.23 17.95 -9.46
C PRO A 17 -15.80 18.11 -10.88
N ASP A 18 -15.09 18.83 -11.76
CA ASP A 18 -15.42 18.98 -13.18
C ASP A 18 -15.20 17.69 -13.97
N GLN A 19 -14.19 16.89 -13.60
CA GLN A 19 -13.91 15.58 -14.21
C GLN A 19 -14.82 14.47 -13.66
N ASN A 20 -15.05 14.45 -12.34
CA ASN A 20 -15.91 13.49 -11.68
C ASN A 20 -16.64 14.11 -10.48
N ARG A 21 -17.91 14.49 -10.70
CA ARG A 21 -18.76 15.09 -9.68
C ARG A 21 -18.98 14.21 -8.45
N ARG A 22 -18.90 12.88 -8.59
CA ARG A 22 -19.16 11.93 -7.50
C ARG A 22 -17.93 11.72 -6.61
N ARG A 23 -16.76 12.25 -7.01
CA ARG A 23 -15.51 12.18 -6.23
C ARG A 23 -15.27 10.78 -5.66
N ALA A 24 -15.14 9.82 -6.57
CA ALA A 24 -14.87 8.43 -6.19
C ALA A 24 -13.69 8.36 -5.21
N SER A 25 -13.82 7.48 -4.21
CA SER A 25 -12.88 7.30 -3.11
C SER A 25 -12.81 5.82 -2.75
N VAL A 26 -11.66 5.38 -2.26
CA VAL A 26 -11.47 4.01 -1.74
C VAL A 26 -12.17 3.78 -0.40
N LEU A 27 -12.54 4.88 0.30
CA LEU A 27 -13.04 4.85 1.67
C LEU A 27 -14.29 3.96 1.87
N PRO A 28 -15.33 3.99 1.01
CA PRO A 28 -16.52 3.17 1.23
C PRO A 28 -16.22 1.65 1.29
N MET A 29 -15.27 1.19 0.47
CA MET A 29 -14.88 -0.23 0.46
C MET A 29 -14.08 -0.61 1.72
N LEU A 30 -13.21 0.30 2.18
CA LEU A 30 -12.44 0.11 3.42
C LEU A 30 -13.34 0.17 4.66
N GLN A 31 -14.36 1.03 4.67
CA GLN A 31 -15.37 1.07 5.72
C GLN A 31 -16.17 -0.23 5.79
N ALA A 32 -16.58 -0.76 4.63
CA ALA A 32 -17.24 -2.06 4.57
C ALA A 32 -16.35 -3.17 5.17
N MET A 33 -15.06 -3.19 4.81
CA MET A 33 -14.09 -4.13 5.39
C MET A 33 -13.91 -3.94 6.90
N GLY A 34 -13.80 -2.70 7.40
CA GLY A 34 -13.68 -2.40 8.82
C GLY A 34 -14.90 -2.86 9.63
N ASN A 35 -16.11 -2.67 9.09
CA ASN A 35 -17.35 -3.10 9.71
C ASN A 35 -17.48 -4.63 9.87
N LEU A 36 -16.69 -5.41 9.12
CA LEU A 36 -16.63 -6.88 9.25
C LEU A 36 -15.66 -7.34 10.35
N SER A 37 -14.96 -6.43 11.04
CA SER A 37 -13.93 -6.75 12.03
C SER A 37 -13.94 -5.81 13.22
N GLU A 38 -14.36 -6.31 14.39
CA GLU A 38 -14.39 -5.58 15.66
C GLU A 38 -13.03 -5.09 16.18
N HIS A 39 -11.93 -5.51 15.55
CA HIS A 39 -10.55 -5.20 15.98
C HIS A 39 -9.74 -4.45 14.92
N LEU A 40 -10.40 -3.92 13.90
CA LEU A 40 -9.77 -3.16 12.82
C LEU A 40 -10.39 -1.78 12.70
N ALA A 41 -9.64 -0.75 13.11
CA ALA A 41 -9.99 0.64 12.87
C ALA A 41 -9.56 1.07 11.45
N ILE A 42 -10.34 1.94 10.83
CA ILE A 42 -9.99 2.61 9.57
C ILE A 42 -9.92 4.10 9.86
N TYR A 43 -8.73 4.68 9.70
CA TYR A 43 -8.52 6.12 9.77
C TYR A 43 -8.19 6.62 8.38
N HIS A 44 -8.85 7.68 7.93
CA HIS A 44 -8.73 8.20 6.57
C HIS A 44 -8.48 9.70 6.61
N SER A 45 -7.55 10.15 5.80
CA SER A 45 -7.23 11.56 5.63
C SER A 45 -6.88 11.84 4.17
N TYR A 46 -7.23 13.02 3.69
CA TYR A 46 -6.89 13.45 2.33
C TYR A 46 -5.55 14.21 2.31
N PHE A 47 -4.82 14.08 1.21
CA PHE A 47 -3.71 14.97 0.89
C PHE A 47 -3.80 15.50 -0.55
N TYR A 48 -3.36 16.74 -0.72
CA TYR A 48 -3.37 17.44 -2.01
C TYR A 48 -1.94 17.75 -2.47
N GLU A 49 -1.05 18.00 -1.52
CA GLU A 49 0.35 18.33 -1.77
C GLU A 49 1.23 17.77 -0.63
N LYS A 50 2.54 18.01 -0.73
CA LYS A 50 3.56 17.45 0.17
C LYS A 50 3.33 17.75 1.65
N HIS A 51 3.06 18.99 2.02
CA HIS A 51 2.81 19.41 3.39
C HIS A 51 1.51 18.80 3.92
N GLY A 52 0.46 18.72 3.10
CA GLY A 52 -0.78 18.02 3.42
C GLY A 52 -0.56 16.53 3.65
N PHE A 53 0.31 15.88 2.87
CA PHE A 53 0.70 14.49 3.12
C PHE A 53 1.40 14.34 4.48
N GLN A 54 2.33 15.27 4.78
CA GLN A 54 3.03 15.28 6.06
C GLN A 54 2.08 15.52 7.24
N ALA A 55 1.13 16.45 7.10
CA ALA A 55 0.12 16.75 8.12
C ALA A 55 -0.83 15.57 8.34
N ALA A 56 -1.35 14.97 7.26
CA ALA A 56 -2.18 13.77 7.34
C ALA A 56 -1.46 12.62 8.07
N LEU A 57 -0.19 12.39 7.76
CA LEU A 57 0.57 11.31 8.39
C LEU A 57 0.97 11.62 9.84
N LYS A 58 1.43 12.85 10.12
CA LYS A 58 2.04 13.24 11.39
C LYS A 58 1.07 13.81 12.40
N ASP A 59 0.15 14.65 11.97
CA ASP A 59 -0.67 15.46 12.86
C ASP A 59 -2.08 14.88 13.02
N ASP A 60 -2.48 13.94 12.14
CA ASP A 60 -3.77 13.26 12.17
C ASP A 60 -3.60 11.76 12.45
N LEU A 61 -3.15 10.99 11.46
CA LEU A 61 -3.17 9.52 11.48
C LEU A 61 -2.14 8.88 12.43
N SER A 62 -1.30 9.68 13.09
CA SER A 62 -0.29 9.21 14.05
C SER A 62 -0.83 9.03 15.47
N HIS A 63 -1.99 9.61 15.79
CA HIS A 63 -2.55 9.66 17.15
C HIS A 63 -3.47 8.48 17.47
N THR A 64 -3.10 7.28 16.99
CA THR A 64 -3.89 6.06 17.14
C THR A 64 -3.59 5.31 18.44
N LYS A 65 -4.56 4.51 18.93
CA LYS A 65 -4.40 3.67 20.15
C LYS A 65 -4.04 2.22 19.81
N GLU A 66 -3.98 1.92 18.51
CA GLU A 66 -3.73 0.63 17.91
C GLU A 66 -2.23 0.32 17.90
N ASN A 67 -1.89 -0.92 18.23
CA ASN A 67 -0.49 -1.32 18.36
C ASN A 67 0.12 -1.84 17.05
N ARG A 68 -0.71 -2.05 16.02
CA ARG A 68 -0.28 -2.57 14.71
C ARG A 68 -0.95 -1.77 13.61
N LEU A 69 -0.14 -1.07 12.82
CA LEU A 69 -0.61 -0.12 11.82
C LEU A 69 -0.23 -0.57 10.41
N TYR A 70 -1.07 -0.24 9.44
CA TYR A 70 -0.84 -0.47 8.03
C TYR A 70 -1.08 0.83 7.30
N LEU A 71 -0.11 1.28 6.50
CA LEU A 71 -0.28 2.49 5.71
C LEU A 71 -0.78 2.12 4.31
N TYR A 72 -1.88 2.73 3.89
CA TYR A 72 -2.37 2.63 2.52
C TYR A 72 -2.33 4.02 1.89
N VAL A 73 -1.52 4.18 0.86
CA VAL A 73 -1.47 5.41 0.06
C VAL A 73 -2.29 5.16 -1.21
N ALA A 74 -3.43 5.83 -1.33
CA ALA A 74 -4.39 5.68 -2.41
C ALA A 74 -4.38 6.97 -3.24
N ALA A 75 -3.67 6.97 -4.37
CA ALA A 75 -3.50 8.19 -5.14
C ALA A 75 -3.09 7.88 -6.58
N HIS A 76 -3.22 8.86 -7.47
CA HIS A 76 -2.53 8.81 -8.75
C HIS A 76 -1.05 8.52 -8.57
N GLY A 77 -0.46 7.89 -9.56
CA GLY A 77 0.97 7.68 -9.62
C GLY A 77 1.49 7.97 -11.01
N SER A 78 2.71 8.47 -11.08
CA SER A 78 3.42 8.60 -12.36
C SER A 78 4.90 8.42 -12.12
N ARG A 79 5.48 7.42 -12.76
CA ARG A 79 6.88 7.01 -12.60
C ARG A 79 7.29 6.85 -11.13
N ARG A 80 7.69 7.95 -10.48
CA ARG A 80 8.30 8.00 -9.15
C ARG A 80 7.59 8.95 -8.18
N THR A 81 6.38 9.40 -8.53
CA THR A 81 5.53 10.28 -7.71
C THR A 81 4.20 9.63 -7.36
N VAL A 82 3.61 10.07 -6.23
CA VAL A 82 2.25 9.74 -5.78
C VAL A 82 1.44 11.02 -5.59
N GLY A 83 0.13 10.95 -5.85
CA GLY A 83 -0.75 12.11 -5.84
C GLY A 83 -0.51 13.04 -7.02
N GLY A 84 -1.09 14.23 -6.90
CA GLY A 84 -1.21 15.17 -8.01
C GLY A 84 -2.50 14.91 -8.78
N ALA A 85 -3.41 15.88 -8.72
CA ALA A 85 -4.64 15.91 -9.50
C ALA A 85 -4.70 17.25 -10.24
N GLY A 86 -5.08 17.22 -11.52
CA GLY A 86 -5.05 18.40 -12.38
C GLY A 86 -3.62 18.95 -12.52
N GLU A 87 -3.43 20.23 -12.20
CA GLU A 87 -2.14 20.93 -12.31
C GLU A 87 -1.22 20.75 -11.09
N THR A 88 -1.69 20.08 -10.03
CA THR A 88 -0.88 19.93 -8.80
C THR A 88 0.20 18.87 -9.00
N PRO A 89 1.49 19.18 -8.76
CA PRO A 89 2.56 18.21 -8.92
C PRO A 89 2.48 17.09 -7.87
N GLY A 90 2.78 15.86 -8.30
CA GLY A 90 2.84 14.71 -7.41
C GLY A 90 4.01 14.77 -6.43
N LEU A 91 3.86 14.08 -5.30
CA LEU A 91 4.88 13.92 -4.27
C LEU A 91 5.87 12.81 -4.65
N LEU A 92 7.17 13.09 -4.64
CA LEU A 92 8.19 12.06 -4.84
C LEU A 92 8.05 10.92 -3.82
N LEU A 93 8.06 9.67 -4.30
CA LEU A 93 7.95 8.47 -3.47
C LEU A 93 9.04 8.40 -2.38
N THR A 94 10.25 8.85 -2.70
CA THR A 94 11.34 8.94 -1.73
C THR A 94 11.04 9.90 -0.57
N THR A 95 10.21 10.93 -0.78
CA THR A 95 9.75 11.82 0.28
C THR A 95 8.83 11.08 1.25
N VAL A 96 7.91 10.26 0.76
CA VAL A 96 7.05 9.39 1.60
C VAL A 96 7.92 8.53 2.53
N PHE A 97 8.90 7.82 1.98
CA PHE A 97 9.78 6.98 2.78
C PHE A 97 10.70 7.77 3.71
N LYS A 98 11.15 8.96 3.31
CA LYS A 98 11.95 9.84 4.16
C LYS A 98 11.15 10.27 5.40
N GLU A 99 9.87 10.57 5.25
CA GLU A 99 9.00 10.92 6.37
C GLU A 99 8.77 9.74 7.32
N LEU A 100 8.55 8.55 6.78
CA LEU A 100 8.43 7.32 7.59
C LEU A 100 9.70 7.03 8.40
N LYS A 101 10.88 7.24 7.79
CA LYS A 101 12.18 7.02 8.45
C LYS A 101 12.51 8.09 9.49
N ARG A 102 12.27 9.37 9.17
CA ARG A 102 12.55 10.50 10.08
C ARG A 102 11.74 10.37 11.37
N ASN A 103 10.49 9.95 11.25
CA ASN A 103 9.57 9.81 12.36
C ASN A 103 9.42 8.35 12.80
N LYS A 104 10.49 7.54 12.64
CA LYS A 104 10.49 6.09 12.96
C LYS A 104 10.03 5.76 14.38
N ALA A 105 10.17 6.68 15.34
CA ALA A 105 9.71 6.50 16.71
C ALA A 105 8.17 6.52 16.79
N GLN A 106 7.55 7.45 16.07
CA GLN A 106 6.11 7.63 15.97
C GLN A 106 5.46 6.53 15.12
N TYR A 107 6.12 6.09 14.05
CA TYR A 107 5.63 5.07 13.13
C TYR A 107 6.21 3.67 13.36
N ARG A 108 6.73 3.39 14.56
CA ARG A 108 7.42 2.14 14.89
C ARG A 108 6.53 0.89 14.79
N ASN A 109 5.23 1.09 14.79
CA ASN A 109 4.17 0.09 14.71
C ASN A 109 3.59 -0.07 13.30
N ILE A 110 4.05 0.70 12.30
CA ILE A 110 3.70 0.45 10.90
C ILE A 110 4.39 -0.84 10.43
N GLU A 111 3.58 -1.81 10.04
CA GLU A 111 4.04 -3.15 9.68
C GLU A 111 4.14 -3.35 8.18
N GLY A 112 3.35 -2.61 7.42
CA GLY A 112 3.28 -2.73 5.98
C GLY A 112 2.82 -1.44 5.33
N VAL A 113 3.22 -1.25 4.08
CA VAL A 113 2.77 -0.14 3.23
C VAL A 113 2.20 -0.69 1.94
N LEU A 114 0.97 -0.32 1.63
CA LEU A 114 0.33 -0.57 0.35
C LEU A 114 0.30 0.73 -0.46
N LEU A 115 0.83 0.70 -1.68
CA LEU A 115 0.82 1.81 -2.61
C LEU A 115 -0.19 1.53 -3.73
N GLY A 116 -1.43 1.97 -3.53
CA GLY A 116 -2.48 1.95 -4.55
C GLY A 116 -2.28 3.09 -5.53
N SER A 117 -1.16 3.07 -6.26
CA SER A 117 -0.76 4.13 -7.19
C SER A 117 -0.09 3.53 -8.42
N CYS A 118 -0.38 4.11 -9.59
CA CYS A 118 0.20 3.69 -10.86
C CYS A 118 1.73 3.82 -10.85
N GLU A 119 2.42 2.88 -11.52
CA GLU A 119 3.85 2.90 -11.87
C GLU A 119 4.89 3.01 -10.75
N VAL A 120 4.53 3.37 -9.53
CA VAL A 120 5.47 3.56 -8.41
C VAL A 120 6.27 2.28 -8.10
N GLY A 121 5.66 1.13 -8.39
CA GLY A 121 6.25 -0.19 -8.28
C GLY A 121 7.43 -0.45 -9.22
N ARG A 122 7.58 0.32 -10.32
CA ARG A 122 8.78 0.22 -11.19
C ARG A 122 10.07 0.59 -10.45
N ASN A 123 9.98 1.29 -9.32
CA ASN A 123 11.12 1.77 -8.56
C ASN A 123 11.45 0.83 -7.40
N THR A 124 11.62 -0.47 -7.66
CA THR A 124 11.89 -1.48 -6.62
C THR A 124 13.05 -1.10 -5.69
N GLY A 125 14.09 -0.43 -6.21
CA GLY A 125 15.18 0.11 -5.41
C GLY A 125 14.73 1.11 -4.33
N ASP A 126 13.78 1.99 -4.66
CA ASP A 126 13.21 2.92 -3.67
C ASP A 126 12.33 2.22 -2.65
N LEU A 127 11.58 1.21 -3.07
CA LEU A 127 10.77 0.39 -2.16
C LEU A 127 11.68 -0.36 -1.17
N MET A 128 12.74 -1.01 -1.66
CA MET A 128 13.75 -1.65 -0.82
C MET A 128 14.41 -0.65 0.14
N ASN A 129 14.78 0.53 -0.37
CA ASN A 129 15.28 1.61 0.47
C ASN A 129 14.24 2.03 1.51
N GLY A 130 12.94 2.10 1.19
CA GLY A 130 11.86 2.40 2.13
C GLY A 130 11.79 1.44 3.32
N LEU A 131 12.09 0.15 3.10
CA LEU A 131 12.18 -0.85 4.16
C LEU A 131 13.48 -0.74 4.99
N ALA A 132 14.58 -0.29 4.39
CA ALA A 132 15.87 -0.24 5.06
C ALA A 132 15.83 0.70 6.29
N GLY A 133 16.19 0.16 7.46
CA GLY A 133 16.21 0.91 8.72
C GLY A 133 14.84 1.16 9.37
N THR A 134 13.75 0.56 8.88
CA THR A 134 12.40 0.66 9.47
C THR A 134 11.92 -0.67 10.06
N ARG A 135 10.77 -0.68 10.73
CA ARG A 135 10.08 -1.91 11.21
C ARG A 135 9.04 -2.46 10.23
N ILE A 136 8.91 -1.81 9.08
CA ILE A 136 8.02 -2.21 8.00
C ILE A 136 8.54 -3.54 7.45
N ALA A 137 7.65 -4.51 7.32
CA ALA A 137 7.96 -5.86 6.89
C ALA A 137 7.72 -6.08 5.39
N TRP A 138 6.85 -5.27 4.78
CA TRP A 138 6.53 -5.37 3.37
C TRP A 138 6.07 -4.03 2.78
N ILE A 139 6.34 -3.86 1.49
CA ILE A 139 5.75 -2.82 0.64
C ILE A 139 5.21 -3.51 -0.61
N PHE A 140 3.98 -3.19 -0.98
CA PHE A 140 3.35 -3.64 -2.22
C PHE A 140 2.93 -2.44 -3.06
N GLY A 141 3.01 -2.57 -4.38
CA GLY A 141 2.52 -1.56 -5.32
C GLY A 141 2.43 -2.07 -6.74
N TYR A 142 2.13 -1.17 -7.66
CA TYR A 142 1.88 -1.50 -9.07
C TYR A 142 2.95 -0.93 -10.00
N THR A 143 3.31 -1.68 -11.04
CA THR A 143 4.37 -1.36 -12.00
C THR A 143 3.86 -0.66 -13.26
N CYS A 144 2.54 -0.59 -13.49
CA CYS A 144 1.94 0.07 -14.65
C CYS A 144 0.81 1.01 -14.27
N GLU A 145 0.15 1.62 -15.25
CA GLU A 145 -1.17 2.23 -15.04
C GLU A 145 -2.18 1.12 -14.75
N ILE A 146 -3.06 1.34 -13.79
CA ILE A 146 -4.05 0.36 -13.32
C ILE A 146 -5.44 0.97 -13.31
N ASP A 147 -6.45 0.16 -13.61
CA ASP A 147 -7.85 0.54 -13.54
C ASP A 147 -8.26 0.69 -12.07
N TRP A 148 -8.67 1.91 -11.70
CA TRP A 148 -8.97 2.31 -10.32
C TRP A 148 -9.86 1.32 -9.55
N LEU A 149 -10.96 0.86 -10.16
CA LEU A 149 -11.92 -0.01 -9.48
C LEU A 149 -11.32 -1.41 -9.23
N SER A 150 -10.71 -1.99 -10.26
CA SER A 150 -10.10 -3.31 -10.21
C SER A 150 -8.96 -3.35 -9.19
N SER A 151 -8.08 -2.36 -9.20
CA SER A 151 -6.98 -2.25 -8.24
C SER A 151 -7.48 -2.03 -6.82
N THR A 152 -8.54 -1.23 -6.62
CA THR A 152 -9.13 -1.02 -5.29
C THR A 152 -9.66 -2.33 -4.69
N PHE A 153 -10.30 -3.21 -5.50
CA PHE A 153 -10.74 -4.52 -5.01
C PHE A 153 -9.57 -5.41 -4.58
N ILE A 154 -8.45 -5.36 -5.32
CA ILE A 154 -7.24 -6.10 -4.95
C ILE A 154 -6.63 -5.53 -3.68
N ASP A 155 -6.53 -4.21 -3.57
CA ASP A 155 -6.00 -3.51 -2.40
C ASP A 155 -6.78 -3.87 -1.13
N VAL A 156 -8.11 -3.86 -1.21
CA VAL A 156 -8.99 -4.27 -0.09
C VAL A 156 -8.77 -5.74 0.27
N ALA A 157 -8.69 -6.65 -0.72
CA ALA A 157 -8.43 -8.06 -0.46
C ALA A 157 -7.05 -8.31 0.18
N LEU A 158 -6.04 -7.55 -0.24
CA LEU A 158 -4.71 -7.57 0.36
C LEU A 158 -4.75 -7.09 1.82
N LEU A 159 -5.34 -5.92 2.08
CA LEU A 159 -5.44 -5.37 3.43
C LEU A 159 -6.25 -6.27 4.37
N GLU A 160 -7.37 -6.84 3.89
CA GLU A 160 -8.19 -7.80 4.64
C GLU A 160 -7.36 -8.98 5.14
N ARG A 161 -6.52 -9.52 4.26
CA ARG A 161 -5.70 -10.70 4.57
C ARG A 161 -4.49 -10.35 5.43
N LEU A 162 -3.79 -9.27 5.09
CA LEU A 162 -2.52 -8.89 5.70
C LEU A 162 -2.71 -8.35 7.12
N THR A 163 -3.82 -7.64 7.38
CA THR A 163 -4.17 -7.21 8.74
C THR A 163 -4.38 -8.40 9.69
N ARG A 164 -4.66 -9.61 9.18
CA ARG A 164 -4.84 -10.82 9.99
C ARG A 164 -3.55 -11.56 10.34
N LEU A 165 -2.41 -11.20 9.73
CA LEU A 165 -1.12 -11.78 10.09
C LEU A 165 -0.82 -11.59 11.58
N ARG A 166 -0.19 -12.59 12.21
CA ARG A 166 0.38 -12.43 13.56
C ARG A 166 1.80 -11.86 13.47
N GLU A 167 2.27 -11.21 14.54
CA GLU A 167 3.62 -10.64 14.56
C GLU A 167 4.72 -11.65 14.23
N ARG A 168 4.61 -12.89 14.74
CA ARG A 168 5.55 -13.97 14.42
C ARG A 168 5.65 -14.29 12.93
N GLN A 169 4.57 -14.09 12.18
CA GLN A 169 4.53 -14.36 10.74
C GLN A 169 5.20 -13.23 9.94
N LEU A 170 5.43 -12.07 10.55
CA LEU A 170 6.21 -10.98 9.93
C LEU A 170 7.72 -11.20 10.08
N SER A 171 8.15 -12.19 10.86
CA SER A 171 9.57 -12.56 11.02
C SER A 171 10.04 -13.60 10.01
N ASP A 172 9.14 -14.14 9.19
CA ASP A 172 9.44 -15.11 8.14
C ASP A 172 8.97 -14.60 6.77
N ARG A 173 9.85 -14.69 5.77
CA ARG A 173 9.56 -14.18 4.42
C ARG A 173 8.51 -15.02 3.71
N ALA A 174 8.57 -16.33 3.85
CA ALA A 174 7.64 -17.25 3.22
C ALA A 174 6.23 -17.08 3.81
N ASP A 175 6.10 -16.80 5.10
CA ASP A 175 4.82 -16.47 5.73
C ASP A 175 4.21 -15.18 5.16
N ILE A 176 5.02 -14.13 4.94
CA ILE A 176 4.57 -12.90 4.29
C ILE A 176 4.08 -13.19 2.87
N VAL A 177 4.89 -13.87 2.06
CA VAL A 177 4.55 -14.25 0.67
C VAL A 177 3.30 -15.14 0.62
N LYS A 178 3.15 -16.07 1.57
CA LYS A 178 1.96 -16.92 1.71
C LYS A 178 0.70 -16.11 2.00
N ALA A 179 0.80 -15.02 2.75
CA ALA A 179 -0.34 -14.14 3.01
C ALA A 179 -0.76 -13.36 1.76
N PHE A 180 0.20 -12.78 1.03
CA PHE A 180 -0.05 -12.11 -0.25
C PHE A 180 -0.66 -13.06 -1.28
N SER A 181 -0.07 -14.24 -1.48
CA SER A 181 -0.63 -15.23 -2.41
C SER A 181 -2.02 -15.69 -1.97
N GLY A 182 -2.26 -15.87 -0.67
CA GLY A 182 -3.58 -16.19 -0.13
C GLY A 182 -4.64 -15.10 -0.37
N ALA A 183 -4.23 -13.83 -0.51
CA ALA A 183 -5.12 -12.74 -0.93
C ALA A 183 -5.39 -12.81 -2.44
N LEU A 184 -4.31 -12.86 -3.22
CA LEU A 184 -4.31 -12.73 -4.68
C LEU A 184 -4.89 -13.94 -5.43
N ARG A 185 -4.93 -15.13 -4.84
CA ARG A 185 -5.59 -16.33 -5.41
C ARG A 185 -7.07 -16.15 -5.77
N ARG A 186 -7.72 -15.08 -5.31
CA ARG A 186 -9.11 -14.73 -5.67
C ARG A 186 -9.23 -14.07 -7.04
N PHE A 187 -8.11 -13.68 -7.64
CA PHE A 187 -8.04 -12.97 -8.90
C PHE A 187 -7.31 -13.83 -9.94
N SER A 188 -7.55 -13.54 -11.21
CA SER A 188 -6.82 -14.15 -12.31
C SER A 188 -5.53 -13.36 -12.57
N GLY A 189 -4.38 -14.04 -12.61
CA GLY A 189 -3.10 -13.42 -12.97
C GLY A 189 -3.11 -12.85 -14.39
N GLU A 190 -3.83 -13.49 -15.31
CA GLU A 190 -3.99 -13.08 -16.70
C GLU A 190 -4.97 -11.90 -16.89
N TYR A 191 -5.68 -11.48 -15.83
CA TYR A 191 -6.63 -10.39 -15.95
C TYR A 191 -5.91 -9.09 -16.33
N PRO A 192 -6.30 -8.41 -17.43
CA PRO A 192 -5.69 -7.15 -17.82
C PRO A 192 -6.15 -6.03 -16.89
N ILE A 193 -5.42 -5.81 -15.79
CA ILE A 193 -5.77 -4.82 -14.77
C ILE A 193 -5.46 -3.38 -15.20
N GLY A 194 -4.70 -3.20 -16.27
CA GLY A 194 -4.35 -1.88 -16.77
C GLY A 194 -3.48 -1.94 -18.01
N GLY A 195 -2.60 -0.95 -18.19
CA GLY A 195 -1.79 -0.88 -19.40
C GLY A 195 -0.80 0.26 -19.48
N GLU A 196 -0.12 0.31 -20.62
CA GLU A 196 0.77 1.40 -21.03
C GLU A 196 0.43 1.75 -22.48
N GLY A 197 -0.28 2.87 -22.67
CA GLY A 197 -0.82 3.24 -23.98
C GLY A 197 -1.76 2.18 -24.54
N ARG A 198 -1.35 1.48 -25.61
CA ARG A 198 -2.16 0.40 -26.24
C ARG A 198 -1.88 -0.99 -25.66
N ARG A 199 -0.80 -1.16 -24.91
CA ARG A 199 -0.43 -2.47 -24.34
C ARG A 199 -1.26 -2.69 -23.09
N ARG A 200 -1.98 -3.81 -23.03
CA ARG A 200 -2.60 -4.31 -21.80
C ARG A 200 -1.57 -5.09 -20.98
N ILE A 201 -1.60 -4.91 -19.68
CA ILE A 201 -0.67 -5.56 -18.74
C ILE A 201 -1.51 -6.41 -17.78
N SER A 202 -1.11 -7.67 -17.63
CA SER A 202 -1.76 -8.64 -16.77
C SER A 202 -1.55 -8.27 -15.29
N LEU A 203 -2.41 -8.77 -14.40
CA LEU A 203 -2.22 -8.59 -12.98
C LEU A 203 -0.86 -9.17 -12.53
N ALA A 204 -0.49 -10.35 -13.04
CA ALA A 204 0.78 -11.00 -12.73
C ALA A 204 2.00 -10.12 -13.06
N ASP A 205 1.95 -9.41 -14.19
CA ASP A 205 3.04 -8.52 -14.62
C ASP A 205 2.98 -7.12 -14.00
N SER A 206 1.86 -6.77 -13.38
CA SER A 206 1.58 -5.42 -12.86
C SER A 206 2.00 -5.19 -11.40
N ILE A 207 2.39 -6.24 -10.66
CA ILE A 207 2.57 -6.15 -9.20
C ILE A 207 4.04 -6.20 -8.80
N VAL A 208 4.36 -5.56 -7.68
CA VAL A 208 5.65 -5.73 -7.00
C VAL A 208 5.43 -5.95 -5.52
N LEU A 209 6.18 -6.89 -4.96
CA LEU A 209 6.23 -7.13 -3.52
C LEU A 209 7.69 -7.06 -3.05
N VAL A 210 8.00 -6.09 -2.22
CA VAL A 210 9.28 -6.04 -1.50
C VAL A 210 9.04 -6.41 -0.06
N THR A 211 9.85 -7.33 0.48
CA THR A 211 9.73 -7.75 1.88
C THR A 211 11.05 -7.63 2.63
N LYS A 212 10.94 -7.49 3.95
CA LYS A 212 12.04 -7.50 4.90
C LYS A 212 11.52 -8.08 6.22
N PRO A 213 11.71 -9.38 6.48
CA PRO A 213 11.24 -9.98 7.71
C PRO A 213 11.77 -9.25 8.95
N ARG A 214 10.97 -9.21 10.01
CA ARG A 214 11.37 -8.61 11.29
C ARG A 214 12.40 -9.49 11.99
N GLY A 215 13.44 -8.85 12.53
CA GLY A 215 14.53 -9.53 13.22
C GLY A 215 15.88 -8.89 12.88
N GLN A 216 16.92 -9.24 13.62
CA GLN A 216 18.28 -8.80 13.32
C GLN A 216 18.80 -9.51 12.06
N GLY A 217 19.65 -8.83 11.28
CA GLY A 217 20.29 -9.39 10.08
C GLY A 217 19.44 -9.45 8.81
N ASN A 218 18.12 -9.26 8.90
CA ASN A 218 17.25 -9.29 7.72
C ASN A 218 17.38 -8.03 6.85
N VAL A 219 17.56 -8.23 5.54
CA VAL A 219 17.66 -7.17 4.53
C VAL A 219 16.41 -7.12 3.62
N PRO A 220 16.04 -5.92 3.11
CA PRO A 220 15.05 -5.81 2.05
C PRO A 220 15.41 -6.68 0.84
N LYS A 221 14.43 -7.34 0.25
CA LYS A 221 14.57 -8.07 -1.01
C LYS A 221 13.26 -8.00 -1.80
N ASP A 222 13.39 -7.88 -3.11
CA ASP A 222 12.30 -8.10 -4.06
C ASP A 222 11.83 -9.56 -3.98
N SER A 223 10.59 -9.75 -3.55
CA SER A 223 9.94 -11.04 -3.35
C SER A 223 8.83 -11.27 -4.39
N THR A 224 8.81 -10.50 -5.47
CA THR A 224 7.80 -10.60 -6.53
C THR A 224 7.88 -11.97 -7.22
N GLY A 225 9.08 -12.43 -7.57
CA GLY A 225 9.25 -13.78 -8.14
C GLY A 225 8.78 -14.90 -7.20
N ASP A 226 9.08 -14.78 -5.90
CA ASP A 226 8.62 -15.74 -4.88
C ASP A 226 7.07 -15.75 -4.78
N LEU A 227 6.44 -14.58 -4.92
CA LEU A 227 4.97 -14.42 -4.92
C LEU A 227 4.30 -15.01 -6.17
N ILE A 228 4.83 -14.71 -7.36
CA ILE A 228 4.33 -15.22 -8.64
C ILE A 228 4.43 -16.75 -8.68
N ALA A 229 5.58 -17.30 -8.28
CA ALA A 229 5.75 -18.75 -8.15
C ALA A 229 4.75 -19.37 -7.15
N ALA A 230 4.49 -18.72 -6.01
CA ALA A 230 3.52 -19.19 -5.03
C ALA A 230 2.06 -19.12 -5.51
N LEU A 231 1.77 -18.28 -6.49
CA LEU A 231 0.46 -18.14 -7.14
C LEU A 231 0.28 -19.11 -8.32
N GLY A 232 1.37 -19.60 -8.90
CA GLY A 232 1.33 -20.36 -10.15
C GLY A 232 0.97 -19.49 -11.35
N TRP A 233 1.36 -18.21 -11.28
CA TRP A 233 1.29 -17.27 -12.40
C TRP A 233 2.63 -17.24 -13.15
#